data_AF-W1Y5T4-F1
#
_entry.id   AF-W1Y5T4-F1
#
_cell.length_a   1.000
_cell.length_b   1.000
_cell.length_c   1.000
_cell.angle_alpha   90.00
_cell.angle_beta   90.00
_cell.angle_gamma   90.00
#
_symmetry.space_group_name_H-M   'P 1'
#
loop_
_entity.id
_entity.type
_entity.pdbx_description
1 polymer ?
#
loop_
_entity_poly.entity_id
_entity_poly.type
_entity_poly.pdbx_seq_one_letter_code
_entity_poly.pdbx_strand_id
1 'polypeptide(L)'
;ELVSDVLPYEEMKLRMLNGSHSFLAYLGYLAGYQHINDCMEDEHYRYAAYGLMLQEQAPTLKVQGVDLQDYANRLIERYSNPALRHRTWQIAMDGSQKLPQRMLDSVRWHP
;
A
#
# COMPACT_ATOMS: atom_id res chain seq x y z
N GLU A 1 5.57 10.53 -17.91
CA GLU A 1 5.09 10.40 -19.30
C GLU A 1 3.67 10.92 -19.39
N LEU A 2 3.27 11.46 -20.56
CA LEU A 2 1.88 11.77 -20.87
C LEU A 2 1.22 10.49 -21.37
N VAL A 3 0.39 9.87 -20.54
CA VAL A 3 -0.42 8.69 -20.90
C VAL A 3 -1.79 9.15 -21.41
N SER A 4 -2.32 8.46 -22.43
CA SER A 4 -3.61 8.78 -23.05
C SER A 4 -4.81 8.47 -22.15
N ASP A 5 -4.63 7.59 -21.17
CA ASP A 5 -5.60 7.27 -20.12
C ASP A 5 -4.85 7.16 -18.78
N VAL A 6 -5.25 7.98 -17.82
CA VAL A 6 -4.63 8.07 -16.49
C VAL A 6 -5.25 7.08 -15.49
N LEU A 7 -6.46 6.58 -15.77
CA LEU A 7 -7.24 5.79 -14.82
C LEU A 7 -6.49 4.53 -14.33
N PRO A 8 -5.84 3.71 -15.19
CA PRO A 8 -5.13 2.52 -14.72
C PRO A 8 -3.96 2.84 -13.77
N TYR A 9 -3.31 3.99 -13.97
CA TYR A 9 -2.22 4.45 -13.11
C TYR A 9 -2.75 4.98 -11.78
N GLU A 10 -3.91 5.65 -11.79
CA GLU A 10 -4.59 6.08 -10.57
C GLU A 10 -5.05 4.90 -9.74
N GLU A 11 -5.65 3.88 -10.37
CA GLU A 11 -6.05 2.64 -9.70
C GLU A 11 -4.85 1.91 -9.10
N MET A 12 -3.74 1.80 -9.84
CA MET A 12 -2.49 1.23 -9.35
C MET A 12 -2.00 1.96 -8.10
N LYS A 13 -1.91 3.28 -8.14
CA LYS A 13 -1.52 4.10 -6.98
C LYS A 13 -2.53 3.96 -5.83
N LEU A 14 -3.82 3.95 -6.13
CA LEU A 14 -4.89 3.88 -5.13
C LEU A 14 -4.88 2.55 -4.38
N ARG A 15 -4.65 1.43 -5.07
CA ARG A 15 -4.62 0.11 -4.44
C ARG A 15 -3.25 -0.16 -3.83
N MET A 16 -2.18 -0.14 -4.62
CA MET A 16 -0.86 -0.56 -4.14
C MET A 16 -0.22 0.44 -3.17
N LEU A 17 -0.12 1.72 -3.53
CA LEU A 17 0.47 2.72 -2.62
C LEU A 17 -0.49 3.06 -1.47
N ASN A 18 -1.74 3.47 -1.76
CA ASN A 18 -2.62 3.95 -0.68
C ASN A 18 -3.18 2.80 0.16
N GLY A 19 -3.44 1.63 -0.43
CA GLY A 19 -3.93 0.45 0.30
C GLY A 19 -2.87 -0.13 1.22
N SER A 20 -1.64 -0.38 0.75
CA SER A 20 -0.57 -0.89 1.62
C SER A 20 -0.17 0.11 2.71
N HIS A 21 -0.21 1.41 2.44
CA HIS A 21 0.04 2.45 3.44
C HIS A 21 -1.03 2.48 4.53
N SER A 22 -2.31 2.28 4.16
CA SER A 22 -3.40 2.10 5.13
C SER A 22 -3.23 0.84 5.95
N PHE A 23 -2.90 -0.29 5.31
CA PHE A 23 -2.63 -1.57 5.97
C PHE A 23 -1.54 -1.43 7.04
N LEU A 24 -0.39 -0.85 6.67
CA LEU A 24 0.73 -0.61 7.59
C LEU A 24 0.36 0.36 8.71
N ALA A 25 -0.42 1.40 8.41
CA ALA A 25 -0.84 2.36 9.41
C ALA A 25 -1.78 1.75 10.47
N TYR A 26 -2.76 0.95 10.07
CA TYR A 26 -3.70 0.34 11.00
C TYR A 26 -3.02 -0.70 11.89
N LEU A 27 -2.32 -1.66 11.27
CA LEU A 27 -1.66 -2.72 12.03
C LEU A 27 -0.51 -2.17 12.86
N GLY A 28 0.29 -1.26 12.29
CA GLY A 28 1.39 -0.63 12.99
C GLY A 28 0.94 0.16 14.22
N TYR A 29 -0.14 0.93 14.08
CA TYR A 29 -0.72 1.65 15.22
C TYR A 29 -1.20 0.70 16.33
N LEU A 30 -1.89 -0.39 15.96
CA LEU A 30 -2.36 -1.40 16.93
C LEU A 30 -1.21 -2.14 17.61
N ALA A 31 -0.10 -2.36 16.91
CA ALA A 31 1.11 -2.98 17.45
C ALA A 31 2.02 -2.02 18.23
N GLY A 32 1.70 -0.73 18.28
CA GLY A 32 2.48 0.28 19.01
C GLY A 32 3.63 0.92 18.22
N TYR A 33 3.76 0.64 16.91
CA TYR A 33 4.72 1.34 16.05
C TYR A 33 4.27 2.78 15.79
N GLN A 34 5.15 3.74 16.07
CA GLN A 34 4.82 5.16 15.97
C GLN A 34 4.80 5.65 14.52
N HIS A 35 5.71 5.14 13.69
CA HIS A 35 5.87 5.54 12.30
C HIS A 35 5.90 4.34 11.35
N ILE A 36 5.62 4.59 10.07
CA ILE A 36 5.63 3.56 9.02
C ILE A 36 7.01 2.92 8.83
N ASN A 37 8.09 3.71 8.94
CA ASN A 37 9.45 3.18 8.86
C ASN A 37 9.75 2.23 10.02
N ASP A 38 9.16 2.45 11.20
CA ASP A 38 9.31 1.54 12.35
C ASP A 38 8.67 0.17 12.04
N CYS A 39 7.52 0.15 11.35
CA CYS A 39 6.92 -1.10 10.85
C CYS A 39 7.84 -1.82 9.85
N MET A 40 8.67 -1.10 9.08
CA MET A 40 9.58 -1.71 8.10
C MET A 40 10.84 -2.31 8.73
N GLU A 41 11.09 -2.09 10.02
CA GLU A 41 12.13 -2.80 10.76
C GLU A 41 11.68 -4.23 11.14
N ASP A 42 10.37 -4.51 11.11
CA ASP A 42 9.78 -5.82 11.35
C ASP A 42 9.58 -6.59 10.02
N GLU A 43 10.25 -7.73 9.90
CA GLU A 43 10.21 -8.55 8.69
C GLU A 43 8.81 -9.08 8.36
N HIS A 44 7.95 -9.30 9.37
CA HIS A 44 6.58 -9.77 9.15
C HIS A 44 5.73 -8.71 8.47
N TYR A 45 5.90 -7.44 8.86
CA TYR A 45 5.21 -6.31 8.24
C TYR A 45 5.71 -6.05 6.82
N ARG A 46 7.03 -6.14 6.58
CA ARG A 46 7.58 -6.06 5.22
C ARG A 46 7.01 -7.15 4.33
N TYR A 47 7.03 -8.40 4.79
CA TYR A 47 6.51 -9.55 4.05
C TYR A 47 5.01 -9.41 3.79
N ALA A 48 4.21 -9.06 4.80
CA ALA A 48 2.77 -8.92 4.66
C ALA A 48 2.39 -7.76 3.72
N ALA A 49 3.06 -6.61 3.80
CA ALA A 49 2.80 -5.50 2.89
C ALA A 49 3.19 -5.85 1.45
N TYR A 50 4.31 -6.55 1.24
CA TYR A 50 4.73 -7.01 -0.08
C TYR A 50 3.78 -8.05 -0.66
N GLY A 51 3.34 -9.01 0.17
CA GLY A 51 2.32 -10.00 -0.16
C GLY A 51 0.99 -9.35 -0.56
N LEU A 52 0.48 -8.43 0.26
CA LEU A 52 -0.71 -7.63 -0.07
C LEU A 52 -0.59 -6.96 -1.44
N MET A 53 0.56 -6.32 -1.71
CA MET A 53 0.79 -5.63 -2.98
C MET A 53 0.77 -6.57 -4.19
N LEU A 54 1.48 -7.70 -4.13
CA LEU A 54 1.66 -8.56 -5.31
C LEU A 54 0.65 -9.69 -5.44
N GLN A 55 0.22 -10.27 -4.33
CA GLN A 55 -0.67 -11.42 -4.32
C GLN A 55 -2.13 -11.00 -4.30
N GLU A 56 -2.45 -9.84 -3.73
CA GLU A 56 -3.84 -9.42 -3.58
C GLU A 56 -4.22 -8.22 -4.45
N GLN A 57 -3.35 -7.21 -4.54
CA GLN A 57 -3.69 -5.96 -5.24
C GLN A 57 -3.31 -6.01 -6.72
N ALA A 58 -2.09 -6.42 -7.05
CA ALA A 58 -1.60 -6.50 -8.43
C ALA A 58 -2.51 -7.31 -9.38
N PRO A 59 -3.08 -8.48 -8.98
CA PRO A 59 -3.97 -9.25 -9.87
C PRO A 59 -5.26 -8.53 -10.26
N THR A 60 -5.61 -7.46 -9.54
CA THR A 60 -6.83 -6.67 -9.79
C THR A 60 -6.61 -5.46 -10.70
N LEU A 61 -5.36 -5.17 -11.08
CA LEU A 61 -4.99 -3.99 -11.86
C LEU A 61 -4.93 -4.30 -13.35
N LYS A 62 -5.31 -3.32 -14.18
CA LYS A 62 -5.30 -3.41 -15.65
C LYS A 62 -4.23 -2.55 -16.33
N VAL A 63 -3.29 -2.01 -15.55
CA VAL A 63 -2.23 -1.12 -16.04
C VAL A 63 -1.29 -1.88 -16.99
N GLN A 64 -0.89 -1.23 -18.10
CA GLN A 64 0.02 -1.80 -19.10
C GLN A 64 1.35 -1.05 -19.09
N GLY A 65 2.44 -1.76 -19.40
CA GLY A 65 3.78 -1.17 -19.50
C GLY A 65 4.43 -0.82 -18.15
N VAL A 66 3.84 -1.26 -17.03
CA VAL A 66 4.39 -1.07 -15.69
C VAL A 66 4.78 -2.42 -15.11
N ASP A 67 6.02 -2.51 -14.61
CA ASP A 67 6.45 -3.60 -13.76
C ASP A 67 5.92 -3.38 -12.33
N LEU A 68 4.88 -4.13 -11.98
CA LEU A 68 4.26 -4.03 -10.66
C LEU A 68 5.15 -4.58 -9.54
N GLN A 69 6.10 -5.48 -9.85
CA GLN A 69 7.06 -5.98 -8.89
C GLN A 69 8.10 -4.91 -8.55
N ASP A 70 8.64 -4.23 -9.57
CA ASP A 70 9.50 -3.05 -9.36
C ASP A 70 8.76 -1.96 -8.58
N TYR A 71 7.50 -1.70 -8.93
CA TYR A 71 6.69 -0.73 -8.21
C TYR A 71 6.54 -1.10 -6.72
N ALA A 72 6.25 -2.36 -6.40
CA ALA A 72 6.17 -2.84 -5.02
C ALA A 72 7.51 -2.71 -4.28
N ASN A 73 8.64 -3.05 -4.93
CA ASN A 73 9.98 -2.90 -4.35
C ASN A 73 10.26 -1.43 -3.98
N ARG A 74 9.96 -0.50 -4.89
CA ARG A 74 10.13 0.94 -4.67
C ARG A 74 9.22 1.48 -3.56
N LEU A 75 8.03 0.91 -3.38
CA LEU A 75 7.16 1.25 -2.26
C LEU A 75 7.76 0.77 -0.93
N ILE A 76 8.30 -0.44 -0.86
CA ILE A 76 9.01 -0.94 0.33
C ILE A 76 10.22 -0.05 0.66
N GLU A 77 11.05 0.30 -0.33
CA GLU A 77 12.17 1.23 -0.12
C GLU A 77 11.69 2.58 0.42
N ARG A 78 10.60 3.12 -0.16
CA ARG A 78 10.02 4.38 0.30
C ARG A 78 9.53 4.31 1.73
N TYR A 79 8.83 3.24 2.12
CA TYR A 79 8.36 3.05 3.50
C TYR A 79 9.50 2.85 4.48
N SER A 80 10.62 2.27 4.03
CA SER A 80 11.80 2.01 4.86
C SER A 80 12.69 3.24 5.05
N ASN A 81 12.38 4.38 4.41
CA ASN A 81 13.20 5.58 4.50
C ASN A 81 13.10 6.24 5.90
N PRO A 82 14.18 6.25 6.71
CA PRO A 82 14.14 6.77 8.08
C PRO A 82 13.95 8.30 8.16
N ALA A 83 14.15 9.02 7.05
CA ALA A 83 13.85 10.45 6.98
C ALA A 83 12.33 10.73 6.92
N LEU A 84 11.52 9.74 6.52
CA LEU A 84 10.07 9.86 6.40
C LEU A 84 9.37 9.32 7.64
N ARG A 85 9.21 10.19 8.65
CA ARG A 85 8.52 9.86 9.92
C ARG A 85 7.01 10.02 9.80
N HIS A 86 6.38 9.27 8.90
CA HIS A 86 4.92 9.29 8.78
C HIS A 86 4.28 8.55 9.95
N ARG A 87 3.52 9.26 10.78
CA ARG A 87 2.89 8.68 11.97
C ARG A 87 1.73 7.77 11.61
N THR A 88 1.74 6.55 12.16
CA THR A 88 0.74 5.51 11.90
C THR A 88 -0.67 6.00 12.21
N TRP A 89 -0.87 6.61 13.38
CA TRP A 89 -2.18 7.15 13.79
C TRP A 89 -2.71 8.24 12.84
N GLN A 90 -1.85 9.10 12.31
CA GLN A 90 -2.28 10.18 11.40
C GLN A 90 -2.77 9.61 10.07
N ILE A 91 -2.12 8.56 9.58
CA ILE A 91 -2.51 7.90 8.34
C ILE A 91 -3.80 7.10 8.51
N ALA A 92 -3.97 6.47 9.69
CA ALA A 92 -5.13 5.67 10.05
C ALA A 92 -6.43 6.48 10.23
N MET A 93 -6.36 7.80 10.40
CA MET A 93 -7.55 8.65 10.49
C MET A 93 -8.44 8.54 9.23
N ASP A 94 -9.74 8.78 9.37
CA ASP A 94 -10.74 8.72 8.29
C ASP A 94 -10.81 7.37 7.57
N GLY A 95 -10.52 6.28 8.29
CA GLY A 95 -10.41 4.95 7.69
C GLY A 95 -11.69 4.44 7.02
N SER A 96 -12.87 4.80 7.54
CA SER A 96 -14.17 4.46 6.93
C SER A 96 -14.35 5.04 5.53
N GLN A 97 -13.75 6.18 5.23
CA GLN A 97 -13.78 6.80 3.89
C GLN A 97 -12.71 6.21 2.96
N LYS A 98 -11.55 5.85 3.53
CA LYS A 98 -10.39 5.34 2.78
C LYS A 98 -10.52 3.87 2.38
N LEU A 99 -10.99 3.02 3.29
CA LEU A 99 -11.00 1.56 3.11
C LEU A 99 -11.79 1.09 1.89
N PRO A 100 -13.01 1.62 1.60
CA PRO A 100 -13.79 1.16 0.47
C PRO A 100 -13.06 1.24 -0.87
N GLN A 101 -12.38 2.36 -1.10
CA GLN A 101 -11.72 2.65 -2.37
C GLN A 101 -10.34 1.97 -2.48
N ARG A 102 -9.74 1.58 -1.35
CA ARG A 102 -8.36 1.06 -1.29
C ARG A 102 -8.28 -0.46 -1.18
N MET A 103 -9.31 -1.11 -0.63
CA MET A 103 -9.24 -2.54 -0.28
C MET A 103 -10.42 -3.40 -0.74
N LEU A 104 -11.65 -2.86 -0.87
CA LEU A 104 -12.82 -3.72 -1.09
C LEU A 104 -12.80 -4.47 -2.42
N ASP A 105 -12.28 -3.87 -3.49
CA ASP A 105 -12.20 -4.55 -4.78
C ASP A 105 -11.18 -5.70 -4.76
N SER A 106 -10.07 -5.54 -4.04
CA SER A 106 -9.10 -6.61 -3.84
C SER A 106 -9.72 -7.73 -3.02
N VAL A 107 -10.37 -7.43 -1.90
CA VAL A 107 -11.04 -8.46 -1.07
C VAL A 107 -12.10 -9.24 -1.84
N ARG A 108 -12.90 -8.59 -2.69
CA ARG A 108 -13.93 -9.26 -3.53
C ARG A 108 -13.34 -10.25 -4.54
N TRP A 109 -12.07 -10.12 -4.88
CA TRP A 109 -11.40 -11.01 -5.82
C TRP A 109 -10.97 -12.35 -5.16
N HIS A 110 -10.82 -12.38 -3.83
CA HIS A 110 -10.41 -13.57 -3.07
C HIS A 110 -11.63 -14.14 -2.30
N PRO A 111 -12.42 -15.05 -2.90
CA PRO A 111 -13.56 -15.71 -2.25
C PRO A 111 -13.16 -16.76 -1.21
#